data_AF-A0A4Z2ITH8-F1
#
_entry.id   AF-A0A4Z2ITH8-F1
#
_cell.length_a   1.000
_cell.length_b   1.000
_cell.length_c   1.000
_cell.angle_alpha   90.00
_cell.angle_beta   90.00
_cell.angle_gamma   90.00
#
_symmetry.space_group_name_H-M   'P 1'
#
loop_
_entity.id
_entity.type
_entity.pdbx_description
1 polymer ?
#
loop_
_entity_poly.entity_id
_entity_poly.type
_entity_poly.pdbx_seq_one_letter_code
_entity_poly.pdbx_strand_id
1 'polypeptide(L)'
;MVYDLSLIEPMQKLFKLHTEGDNQLHQLRHDVTVTPDDLLSMPLGGVTLYGLKYNIAVGVLFVNAWLSGRGHFIYRGQVEDSATAEISRSQVWQWIRHQTQLEDDSRVVSRRLVTDLITELTMELRALCASAREKQRLHTAADMFLEVVLKRDFPEFITTYLIQAHSFLSSQNTEQVEALNTDLPQPKL
;
A
#
# COMPACT_ATOMS: atom_id res chain seq x y z
N MET A 1 -16.04 -2.21 10.33
CA MET A 1 -15.81 -3.53 9.71
C MET A 1 -14.76 -4.24 10.54
N VAL A 2 -15.04 -5.45 11.01
CA VAL A 2 -14.06 -6.24 11.78
C VAL A 2 -13.61 -7.38 10.87
N TYR A 3 -12.32 -7.43 10.55
CA TYR A 3 -11.76 -8.44 9.67
C TYR A 3 -11.46 -9.77 10.38
N ASP A 4 -11.40 -9.75 11.72
CA ASP A 4 -11.16 -10.91 12.57
C ASP A 4 -12.42 -11.26 13.37
N LEU A 5 -13.02 -12.41 13.08
CA LEU A 5 -14.24 -12.87 13.76
C LEU A 5 -14.05 -13.05 15.27
N SER A 6 -12.82 -13.31 15.73
CA SER A 6 -12.52 -13.45 17.16
C SER A 6 -12.70 -12.13 17.93
N LEU A 7 -12.69 -10.98 17.24
CA LEU A 7 -12.91 -9.67 17.85
C LEU A 7 -14.40 -9.30 17.96
N ILE A 8 -15.33 -10.07 17.39
CA ILE A 8 -16.76 -9.75 17.45
C ILE A 8 -17.26 -9.71 18.89
N GLU A 9 -17.02 -10.77 19.67
CA GLU A 9 -17.52 -10.86 21.05
C GLU A 9 -16.90 -9.78 21.96
N PRO A 10 -15.56 -9.56 21.98
CA PRO A 10 -14.95 -8.46 22.72
C PRO A 10 -15.53 -7.08 22.37
N MET A 11 -15.74 -6.79 21.08
CA MET A 11 -16.27 -5.50 20.63
C MET A 11 -17.74 -5.32 21.03
N GLN A 12 -18.56 -6.37 20.92
CA GLN A 12 -19.95 -6.33 21.39
C GLN A 12 -20.03 -6.10 22.89
N LYS A 13 -19.15 -6.74 23.68
CA LYS A 13 -19.08 -6.54 25.13
C LYS A 13 -18.71 -5.09 25.47
N LEU A 14 -17.73 -4.51 24.78
CA LEU A 14 -17.33 -3.10 24.95
C LEU A 14 -18.47 -2.14 24.61
N PHE A 15 -19.19 -2.38 23.51
CA PHE A 15 -20.33 -1.55 23.11
C PHE A 15 -21.45 -1.61 24.16
N LYS A 16 -21.85 -2.81 24.60
CA LYS A 16 -22.88 -3.00 25.64
C LYS A 16 -22.50 -2.38 26.99
N LEU A 17 -21.20 -2.29 27.29
CA LEU A 17 -20.71 -1.70 28.54
C LEU A 17 -20.85 -0.17 28.54
N HIS A 18 -20.75 0.49 27.39
CA HIS A 18 -20.69 1.97 27.29
C HIS A 18 -21.90 2.59 26.59
N THR A 19 -22.78 1.78 26.01
CA THR A 19 -23.98 2.25 25.31
C THR A 19 -25.24 1.76 26.02
N GLU A 20 -26.14 2.70 26.32
CA GLU A 20 -27.50 2.39 26.74
C GLU A 20 -28.39 2.23 25.49
N GLY A 21 -28.89 1.02 25.25
CA GLY A 21 -29.76 0.70 24.11
C GLY A 21 -29.01 0.33 22.83
N ASP A 22 -29.70 0.46 21.68
CA ASP A 22 -29.18 -0.01 20.39
C ASP A 22 -28.17 0.96 19.74
N ASN A 23 -28.15 2.21 20.18
CA ASN A 23 -27.30 3.28 19.64
C ASN A 23 -27.16 4.46 20.62
N GLN A 24 -26.29 5.41 20.29
CA GLN A 24 -26.00 6.60 21.11
C GLN A 24 -26.51 7.91 20.46
N LEU A 25 -27.57 7.88 19.64
CA LEU A 25 -28.07 9.08 18.95
C LEU A 25 -28.53 10.19 19.92
N HIS A 26 -28.84 9.83 21.17
CA HIS A 26 -29.18 10.77 22.24
C HIS A 26 -27.97 11.55 22.79
N GLN A 27 -26.72 11.15 22.49
CA GLN A 27 -25.51 11.83 22.94
C GLN A 27 -25.04 12.88 21.93
N LEU A 28 -25.48 14.13 22.12
CA LEU A 28 -25.27 15.21 21.16
C LEU A 28 -23.91 15.95 21.26
N ARG A 29 -23.09 15.61 22.27
CA ARG A 29 -21.74 16.17 22.50
C ARG A 29 -21.65 17.72 22.51
N HIS A 30 -22.61 18.39 23.17
CA HIS A 30 -22.58 19.85 23.37
C HIS A 30 -21.37 20.35 24.18
N ASP A 31 -20.64 19.44 24.82
CA ASP A 31 -19.38 19.69 25.53
C ASP A 31 -18.20 19.97 24.58
N VAL A 32 -18.33 19.66 23.28
CA VAL A 32 -17.24 19.78 22.30
C VAL A 32 -17.51 20.92 21.34
N THR A 33 -16.53 21.82 21.19
CA THR A 33 -16.52 22.82 20.13
C THR A 33 -15.29 22.57 19.26
N VAL A 34 -15.48 22.25 17.98
CA VAL A 34 -14.40 21.97 17.03
C VAL A 34 -14.24 23.17 16.10
N THR A 35 -13.01 23.65 15.95
CA THR A 35 -12.65 24.75 15.03
C THR A 35 -11.95 24.21 13.79
N PRO A 36 -11.85 25.00 12.70
CA PRO A 36 -11.04 24.62 11.54
C PRO A 36 -9.57 24.36 11.88
N ASP A 37 -9.00 25.11 12.82
CA ASP A 37 -7.60 24.95 13.25
C ASP A 37 -7.37 23.60 13.94
N ASP A 38 -8.36 23.09 14.68
CA ASP A 38 -8.28 21.76 15.31
C ASP A 38 -8.20 20.65 14.23
N LEU A 39 -8.91 20.80 13.12
CA LEU A 39 -8.94 19.82 12.03
C LEU A 39 -7.68 19.86 11.15
N LEU A 40 -7.00 21.00 11.09
CA LEU A 40 -5.80 21.22 10.27
C LEU A 40 -4.50 21.10 11.09
N SER A 41 -4.60 20.89 12.39
CA SER A 41 -3.46 20.68 13.27
C SER A 41 -2.72 19.39 12.90
N MET A 42 -1.43 19.51 12.61
CA MET A 42 -0.59 18.34 12.31
C MET A 42 -0.37 17.49 13.55
N PRO A 43 -0.48 16.15 13.45
CA PRO A 43 -0.19 15.26 14.58
C PRO A 43 1.28 15.38 14.99
N LEU A 44 1.53 15.24 16.29
CA LEU A 44 2.88 15.19 16.85
C LEU A 44 3.56 13.85 16.52
N GLY A 45 4.89 13.88 16.44
CA GLY A 45 5.74 12.72 16.14
C GLY A 45 6.65 12.99 14.95
N GLY A 46 7.44 11.99 14.58
CA GLY A 46 8.33 12.06 13.44
C GLY A 46 8.41 10.74 12.67
N VAL A 47 9.48 10.61 11.90
CA VAL A 47 9.66 9.50 10.96
C VAL A 47 10.76 8.59 11.49
N THR A 48 10.42 7.33 11.73
CA THR A 48 11.40 6.31 12.11
C THR A 48 11.75 5.42 10.93
N LEU A 49 12.93 4.80 10.95
CA LEU A 49 13.35 3.79 9.99
C LEU A 49 12.37 2.62 9.97
N TYR A 50 11.88 2.23 11.15
CA TYR A 50 10.86 1.19 11.27
C TYR A 50 9.58 1.57 10.52
N GLY A 51 9.05 2.77 10.76
CA GLY A 51 7.85 3.28 10.08
C GLY A 51 8.04 3.36 8.57
N LEU A 52 9.22 3.82 8.12
CA LEU A 52 9.57 3.84 6.70
C LEU A 52 9.58 2.43 6.09
N LYS A 53 10.27 1.47 6.71
CA LYS A 53 10.30 0.07 6.25
C LYS A 53 8.89 -0.56 6.24
N TYR A 54 8.08 -0.25 7.24
CA TYR A 54 6.70 -0.76 7.34
C TYR A 54 5.82 -0.21 6.21
N ASN A 55 5.85 1.10 5.95
CA ASN A 55 5.09 1.71 4.85
C ASN A 55 5.52 1.17 3.48
N ILE A 56 6.83 0.97 3.28
CA ILE A 56 7.35 0.34 2.06
C ILE A 56 6.80 -1.08 1.91
N ALA A 57 6.81 -1.87 2.99
CA ALA A 57 6.31 -3.24 2.96
C ALA A 57 4.81 -3.33 2.65
N VAL A 58 4.00 -2.52 3.33
CA VAL A 58 2.55 -2.42 3.07
C VAL A 58 2.29 -2.05 1.61
N GLY A 59 2.99 -1.04 1.08
CA GLY A 59 2.84 -0.60 -0.30
C GLY A 59 3.17 -1.68 -1.33
N VAL A 60 4.33 -2.31 -1.22
CA VAL A 60 4.76 -3.39 -2.14
C VAL A 60 3.83 -4.60 -2.05
N LEU A 61 3.46 -5.02 -0.84
CA LEU A 61 2.59 -6.18 -0.64
C LEU A 61 1.17 -5.93 -1.13
N PHE A 62 0.65 -4.71 -0.97
CA PHE A 62 -0.64 -4.32 -1.54
C PHE A 62 -0.62 -4.43 -3.07
N VAL A 63 0.39 -3.86 -3.74
CA VAL A 63 0.49 -3.95 -5.21
C VAL A 63 0.58 -5.42 -5.64
N ASN A 64 1.37 -6.24 -4.95
CA ASN A 64 1.46 -7.68 -5.23
C ASN A 64 0.11 -8.40 -5.03
N ALA A 65 -0.65 -8.07 -3.99
CA ALA A 65 -1.99 -8.61 -3.75
C ALA A 65 -2.97 -8.17 -4.85
N TRP A 66 -2.95 -6.88 -5.21
CA TRP A 66 -3.77 -6.30 -6.27
C TRP A 66 -3.54 -6.97 -7.62
N LEU A 67 -2.28 -7.17 -8.01
CA LEU A 67 -1.89 -7.89 -9.22
C LEU A 67 -2.29 -9.38 -9.19
N SER A 68 -2.61 -9.93 -8.02
CA SER A 68 -3.19 -11.27 -7.85
C SER A 68 -4.72 -11.28 -7.77
N GLY A 69 -5.38 -10.14 -8.02
CA GLY A 69 -6.83 -10.00 -7.95
C GLY A 69 -7.40 -9.89 -6.53
N ARG A 70 -6.58 -9.53 -5.54
CA ARG A 70 -6.99 -9.38 -4.13
C ARG A 70 -6.89 -7.93 -3.69
N GLY A 71 -7.96 -7.40 -3.12
CA GLY A 71 -8.01 -6.03 -2.56
C GLY A 71 -7.51 -5.90 -1.13
N HIS A 72 -7.12 -7.02 -0.49
CA HIS A 72 -6.59 -7.05 0.87
C HIS A 72 -5.45 -8.06 0.99
N PHE A 73 -4.64 -7.94 2.04
CA PHE A 73 -3.56 -8.86 2.37
C PHE A 73 -3.33 -8.90 3.88
N ILE A 74 -2.47 -9.81 4.34
CA ILE A 74 -2.09 -9.90 5.75
C ILE A 74 -0.62 -9.50 5.88
N TYR A 75 -0.34 -8.57 6.77
CA TYR A 75 1.02 -8.18 7.11
C TYR A 75 1.15 -8.00 8.62
N ARG A 76 2.13 -8.70 9.23
CA ARG A 76 2.38 -8.69 10.68
C ARG A 76 1.11 -8.93 11.53
N GLY A 77 0.25 -9.84 11.07
CA GLY A 77 -1.00 -10.22 11.76
C GLY A 77 -2.17 -9.25 11.56
N GLN A 78 -1.99 -8.18 10.78
CA GLN A 78 -3.04 -7.22 10.46
C GLN A 78 -3.57 -7.47 9.05
N VAL A 79 -4.89 -7.31 8.88
CA VAL A 79 -5.52 -7.33 7.55
C VAL A 79 -5.46 -5.91 7.00
N GLU A 80 -4.71 -5.75 5.92
CA GLU A 80 -4.46 -4.47 5.25
C GLU A 80 -5.25 -4.39 3.95
N ASP A 81 -5.65 -3.17 3.58
CA ASP A 81 -6.40 -2.89 2.35
C ASP A 81 -5.77 -1.72 1.55
N SER A 82 -6.52 -1.22 0.57
CA SER A 82 -6.07 -0.09 -0.24
C SER A 82 -5.85 1.19 0.56
N ALA A 83 -6.64 1.47 1.60
CA ALA A 83 -6.47 2.69 2.39
C ALA A 83 -5.13 2.68 3.15
N THR A 84 -4.72 1.53 3.70
CA THR A 84 -3.39 1.40 4.33
C THR A 84 -2.27 1.62 3.30
N ALA A 85 -2.43 1.10 2.08
CA ALA A 85 -1.46 1.33 1.01
C ALA A 85 -1.41 2.80 0.55
N GLU A 86 -2.56 3.47 0.49
CA GLU A 86 -2.67 4.89 0.13
C GLU A 86 -1.92 5.78 1.13
N ILE A 87 -2.16 5.62 2.44
CA ILE A 87 -1.42 6.40 3.45
C ILE A 87 0.07 6.06 3.44
N SER A 88 0.43 4.78 3.28
CA SER A 88 1.82 4.33 3.25
C SER A 88 2.61 4.95 2.10
N ARG A 89 2.09 4.91 0.86
CA ARG A 89 2.76 5.54 -0.28
C ARG A 89 2.82 7.06 -0.16
N SER A 90 1.78 7.67 0.42
CA SER A 90 1.67 9.13 0.57
C SER A 90 2.75 9.64 1.50
N GLN A 91 2.93 8.96 2.63
CA GLN A 91 3.97 9.27 3.60
C GLN A 91 5.37 9.11 2.99
N VAL A 92 5.66 7.97 2.32
CA VAL A 92 6.96 7.76 1.67
C VAL A 92 7.24 8.85 0.63
N TRP A 93 6.27 9.17 -0.23
CA TRP A 93 6.41 10.23 -1.23
C TRP A 93 6.66 11.61 -0.58
N GLN A 94 5.90 11.95 0.46
CA GLN A 94 6.03 13.21 1.18
C GLN A 94 7.40 13.32 1.87
N TRP A 95 7.87 12.27 2.54
CA TRP A 95 9.15 12.26 3.22
C TRP A 95 10.33 12.39 2.26
N ILE A 96 10.27 11.76 1.09
CA ILE A 96 11.25 11.97 0.01
C ILE A 96 11.25 13.42 -0.45
N ARG A 97 10.06 13.98 -0.72
CA ARG A 97 9.91 15.34 -1.26
C ARG A 97 10.38 16.42 -0.30
N HIS A 98 10.10 16.25 0.99
CA HIS A 98 10.45 17.21 2.03
C HIS A 98 11.78 16.92 2.72
N GLN A 99 12.53 15.91 2.23
CA GLN A 99 13.84 15.54 2.78
C GLN A 99 13.79 15.31 4.30
N THR A 100 12.74 14.63 4.77
CA THR A 100 12.52 14.40 6.19
C THR A 100 13.67 13.59 6.77
N GLN A 101 14.12 13.96 7.97
CA GLN A 101 15.17 13.24 8.68
C GLN A 101 14.54 12.12 9.53
N LEU A 102 15.18 10.96 9.53
CA LEU A 102 14.83 9.86 10.42
C LEU A 102 15.18 10.24 11.87
N GLU A 103 14.27 9.96 12.80
CA GLU A 103 14.50 10.20 14.22
C GLU A 103 15.61 9.32 14.79
N ASP A 104 15.75 8.10 14.27
CA ASP A 104 16.70 7.10 14.80
C ASP A 104 18.16 7.49 14.59
N ASP A 105 18.49 8.09 13.43
CA ASP A 105 19.89 8.33 13.02
C ASP A 105 20.10 9.58 12.15
N SER A 106 19.09 10.44 12.03
CA SER A 106 19.12 11.70 11.27
C SER A 106 19.40 11.55 9.77
N ARG A 107 19.42 10.33 9.21
CA ARG A 107 19.51 10.17 7.75
C ARG A 107 18.29 10.78 7.09
N VAL A 108 18.53 11.45 5.96
CA VAL A 108 17.45 12.00 5.13
C VAL A 108 16.77 10.86 4.37
N VAL A 109 15.44 10.83 4.40
CA VAL A 109 14.62 9.98 3.53
C VAL A 109 14.81 10.45 2.09
N SER A 110 15.71 9.78 1.38
CA SER A 110 16.08 10.10 0.00
C SER A 110 15.56 9.05 -0.97
N ARG A 111 15.51 9.40 -2.26
CA ARG A 111 15.19 8.44 -3.33
C ARG A 111 16.06 7.19 -3.24
N ARG A 112 17.37 7.38 -3.04
CA ARG A 112 18.35 6.28 -2.90
C ARG A 112 18.02 5.39 -1.70
N LEU A 113 17.80 5.98 -0.53
CA LEU A 113 17.48 5.20 0.68
C LEU A 113 16.22 4.35 0.46
N VAL A 114 15.17 4.93 -0.13
CA VAL A 114 13.93 4.20 -0.40
C VAL A 114 14.12 3.09 -1.43
N THR A 115 14.89 3.32 -2.50
CA THR A 115 15.25 2.27 -3.47
C THR A 115 16.03 1.12 -2.83
N ASP A 116 17.03 1.44 -1.99
CA ASP A 116 17.83 0.44 -1.29
C ASP A 116 16.95 -0.40 -0.34
N LEU A 117 16.04 0.25 0.40
CA LEU A 117 15.09 -0.43 1.30
C LEU A 117 14.07 -1.30 0.57
N ILE A 118 13.56 -0.86 -0.58
CA ILE A 118 12.68 -1.69 -1.43
C ILE A 118 13.43 -2.92 -1.94
N THR A 119 14.71 -2.77 -2.29
CA THR A 119 15.56 -3.87 -2.77
C THR A 119 15.79 -4.89 -1.66
N GLU A 120 16.15 -4.44 -0.46
CA GLU A 120 16.32 -5.28 0.75
C GLU A 120 15.03 -6.07 1.04
N LEU A 121 13.89 -5.38 1.14
CA LEU A 121 12.59 -6.00 1.37
C LEU A 121 12.25 -7.04 0.29
N THR A 122 12.47 -6.71 -0.98
CA THR A 122 12.14 -7.59 -2.10
C THR A 122 12.97 -8.87 -2.04
N MET A 123 14.25 -8.76 -1.67
CA MET A 123 15.12 -9.93 -1.47
C MET A 123 14.62 -10.83 -0.33
N GLU A 124 14.23 -10.24 0.81
CA GLU A 124 13.66 -10.96 1.95
C GLU A 124 12.36 -11.70 1.57
N LEU A 125 11.42 -10.99 0.94
CA LEU A 125 10.13 -11.55 0.55
C LEU A 125 10.25 -12.59 -0.58
N ARG A 126 11.25 -12.46 -1.46
CA ARG A 126 11.51 -13.43 -2.54
C ARG A 126 11.85 -14.82 -2.02
N ALA A 127 12.47 -14.91 -0.84
CA ALA A 127 12.77 -16.19 -0.18
C ALA A 127 11.50 -16.94 0.26
N LEU A 128 10.39 -16.22 0.47
CA LEU A 128 9.10 -16.77 0.90
C LEU A 128 8.20 -17.18 -0.28
N CYS A 129 8.55 -16.81 -1.51
CA CYS A 129 7.78 -17.16 -2.71
C CYS A 129 8.00 -18.61 -3.14
N ALA A 130 6.91 -19.36 -3.36
CA ALA A 130 6.93 -20.77 -3.71
C ALA A 130 7.21 -21.03 -5.20
N SER A 131 6.98 -20.04 -6.08
CA SER A 131 7.16 -20.20 -7.53
C SER A 131 7.87 -19.04 -8.21
N ALA A 132 8.43 -19.30 -9.41
CA ALA A 132 9.03 -18.26 -10.25
C ALA A 132 8.02 -17.15 -10.62
N ARG A 133 6.75 -17.52 -10.85
CA ARG A 133 5.66 -16.57 -11.14
C ARG A 133 5.40 -15.62 -9.97
N GLU A 134 5.42 -16.11 -8.74
CA GLU A 134 5.26 -15.27 -7.55
C GLU A 134 6.45 -14.32 -7.36
N LYS A 135 7.67 -14.81 -7.58
CA LYS A 135 8.88 -13.98 -7.55
C LYS A 135 8.82 -12.86 -8.59
N GLN A 136 8.36 -13.16 -9.80
CA GLN A 136 8.20 -12.16 -10.86
C GLN A 136 7.13 -11.12 -10.50
N ARG A 137 5.97 -11.55 -10.01
CA ARG A 137 4.91 -10.62 -9.60
C ARG A 137 5.35 -9.71 -8.45
N LEU A 138 6.07 -10.24 -7.47
CA LEU A 138 6.63 -9.46 -6.37
C LEU A 138 7.63 -8.40 -6.90
N HIS A 139 8.49 -8.77 -7.85
CA HIS A 139 9.40 -7.81 -8.49
C HIS A 139 8.63 -6.70 -9.20
N THR A 140 7.65 -7.05 -10.03
CA THR A 140 6.79 -6.06 -10.70
C THR A 140 6.08 -5.16 -9.69
N ALA A 141 5.61 -5.71 -8.57
CA ALA A 141 4.99 -4.92 -7.52
C ALA A 141 5.95 -3.92 -6.87
N ALA A 142 7.19 -4.33 -6.62
CA ALA A 142 8.24 -3.45 -6.09
C ALA A 142 8.57 -2.32 -7.07
N ASP A 143 8.69 -2.63 -8.37
CA ASP A 143 8.96 -1.62 -9.42
C ASP A 143 7.83 -0.59 -9.52
N MET A 144 6.58 -1.07 -9.57
CA MET A 144 5.41 -0.20 -9.64
C MET A 144 5.27 0.69 -8.40
N PHE A 145 5.50 0.12 -7.20
CA PHE A 145 5.48 0.91 -5.98
C PHE A 145 6.59 1.98 -5.97
N LEU A 146 7.81 1.60 -6.37
CA LEU A 146 8.93 2.53 -6.48
C LEU A 146 8.60 3.67 -7.44
N GLU A 147 8.04 3.38 -8.61
CA GLU A 147 7.63 4.39 -9.58
C GLU A 147 6.64 5.38 -8.98
N VAL A 148 5.61 4.88 -8.29
CA VAL A 148 4.57 5.70 -7.65
C VAL A 148 5.16 6.65 -6.61
N VAL A 149 6.03 6.17 -5.71
CA VAL A 149 6.61 7.01 -4.65
C VAL A 149 7.70 7.96 -5.15
N LEU A 150 8.27 7.71 -6.33
CA LEU A 150 9.28 8.57 -6.96
C LEU A 150 8.73 9.56 -8.00
N LYS A 151 7.44 9.49 -8.33
CA LYS A 151 6.81 10.41 -9.28
C LYS A 151 6.91 11.87 -8.79
N ARG A 152 7.12 12.78 -9.75
CA ARG A 152 7.14 14.22 -9.48
C ARG A 152 5.77 14.71 -9.01
N ASP A 153 4.74 14.33 -9.75
CA ASP A 153 3.35 14.67 -9.47
C ASP A 153 2.70 13.47 -8.79
N PHE A 154 2.13 13.70 -7.61
CA PHE A 154 1.56 12.65 -6.79
C PHE A 154 0.32 12.06 -7.47
N PRO A 155 0.30 10.74 -7.79
CA PRO A 155 -0.91 10.12 -8.32
C PRO A 155 -2.05 10.23 -7.33
N GLU A 156 -3.24 10.60 -7.79
CA GLU A 156 -4.41 10.81 -6.93
C GLU A 156 -4.80 9.52 -6.19
N PHE A 157 -4.88 8.40 -6.92
CA PHE A 157 -5.20 7.09 -6.37
C PHE A 157 -4.25 6.01 -6.90
N ILE A 158 -3.75 5.16 -6.01
CA ILE A 158 -2.91 4.01 -6.41
C ILE A 158 -3.71 3.04 -7.27
N THR A 159 -4.99 2.84 -6.98
CA THR A 159 -5.84 1.87 -7.70
C THR A 159 -6.05 2.25 -9.16
N THR A 160 -6.37 3.51 -9.44
CA THR A 160 -6.46 4.04 -10.81
C THR A 160 -5.14 3.86 -11.54
N TYR A 161 -4.02 4.19 -10.88
CA TYR A 161 -2.68 4.01 -11.42
C TYR A 161 -2.40 2.54 -11.79
N LEU A 162 -2.67 1.61 -10.87
CA LEU A 162 -2.44 0.19 -11.07
C LEU A 162 -3.31 -0.38 -12.19
N ILE A 163 -4.57 0.03 -12.30
CA ILE A 163 -5.46 -0.41 -13.38
C ILE A 163 -4.92 0.07 -14.74
N GLN A 164 -4.60 1.35 -14.87
CA GLN A 164 -4.11 1.93 -16.13
C GLN A 164 -2.76 1.34 -16.55
N ALA A 165 -1.83 1.18 -15.59
CA ALA A 165 -0.55 0.54 -15.84
C ALA A 165 -0.71 -0.95 -16.18
N HIS A 166 -1.65 -1.65 -15.55
CA HIS A 166 -1.95 -3.05 -15.87
C HIS A 166 -2.56 -3.19 -17.27
N SER A 167 -3.47 -2.31 -17.67
CA SER A 167 -4.01 -2.25 -19.03
C SER A 167 -2.94 -2.00 -20.08
N PHE A 168 -1.95 -1.15 -19.76
CA PHE A 168 -0.81 -0.89 -20.65
C PHE A 168 0.14 -2.09 -20.77
N LEU A 169 0.41 -2.79 -19.66
CA LEU A 169 1.25 -4.00 -19.67
C LEU A 169 0.55 -5.20 -20.33
N SER A 170 -0.77 -5.31 -20.21
CA SER A 170 -1.54 -6.37 -20.87
C SER A 170 -1.67 -6.11 -22.37
N SER A 171 -1.87 -4.86 -22.81
CA SER A 171 -1.92 -4.51 -24.23
C SER A 171 -0.59 -4.79 -24.95
N GLN A 172 0.55 -4.49 -24.32
CA GLN A 172 1.86 -4.80 -24.91
C GLN A 172 2.17 -6.30 -24.95
N ASN A 173 1.71 -7.08 -23.98
CA ASN A 173 1.83 -8.54 -24.02
C ASN A 173 0.95 -9.14 -25.13
N THR A 174 -0.24 -8.60 -25.37
CA THR A 174 -1.09 -9.04 -26.49
C THR A 174 -0.43 -8.74 -27.84
N GLU A 175 0.13 -7.54 -28.02
CA GLU A 175 0.87 -7.17 -29.24
C GLU A 175 2.14 -8.02 -29.45
N GLN A 176 2.87 -8.35 -28.38
CA GLN A 176 4.02 -9.27 -28.47
C GLN A 176 3.63 -10.71 -28.79
N VAL A 177 2.52 -11.20 -28.23
CA VAL A 177 1.99 -12.55 -28.54
C VAL A 177 1.44 -12.62 -29.97
N GLU A 178 0.82 -11.56 -30.47
CA GLU A 178 0.40 -11.45 -31.87
C GLU A 178 1.62 -11.40 -32.82
N ALA A 179 2.66 -10.62 -32.49
CA ALA A 179 3.89 -10.56 -33.26
C ALA A 179 4.64 -11.91 -33.32
N LEU A 180 4.66 -12.66 -32.22
CA LEU A 180 5.23 -14.01 -32.15
C LEU A 180 4.43 -15.04 -32.96
N ASN A 181 3.12 -14.86 -33.08
CA ASN A 181 2.25 -15.76 -33.86
C ASN A 181 2.28 -15.48 -35.37
N THR A 182 2.69 -14.28 -35.79
CA THR A 182 2.87 -13.94 -37.22
C THR A 182 4.17 -14.46 -37.85
N ASP A 183 5.14 -14.92 -37.03
CA ASP A 183 6.44 -15.43 -37.49
C ASP A 183 6.51 -16.97 -37.63
N LEU A 184 5.40 -17.69 -37.40
CA LEU A 184 5.34 -19.13 -37.67
C LEU A 184 5.09 -19.37 -39.17
N PRO A 185 6.01 -20.04 -39.90
CA PRO A 185 5.82 -20.31 -41.32
C PRO A 185 4.60 -21.22 -41.51
N GLN A 186 3.64 -20.72 -42.30
CA GLN A 186 2.47 -21.49 -42.74
C GLN A 186 2.94 -22.76 -43.47
N PRO A 187 2.42 -23.95 -43.13
CA PRO A 187 2.75 -25.17 -43.84
C PRO A 187 2.26 -25.05 -45.29
N LYS A 188 3.21 -25.14 -46.24
CA LYS A 188 2.89 -25.21 -47.67
C LYS A 188 2.17 -26.54 -47.94
N LEU A 189 0.92 -26.44 -48.39
CA LEU A 189 0.26 -27.50 -49.17
C LEU A 189 0.93 -27.61 -50.54
#